data_AF-A0A2V5QS03-F1
#
_entry.id   AF-A0A2V5QS03-F1
#
_cell.length_a   1.000
_cell.length_b   1.000
_cell.length_c   1.000
_cell.angle_alpha   90.00
_cell.angle_beta   90.00
_cell.angle_gamma   90.00
#
_symmetry.space_group_name_H-M   'P 1'
#
loop_
_entity.id
_entity.type
_entity.pdbx_description
1 polymer ?
#
loop_
_entity_poly.entity_id
_entity_poly.type
_entity_poly.pdbx_seq_one_letter_code
_entity_poly.pdbx_strand_id
1 'polypeptide(L)'
;MSPFYRRRDTALHGRFQAASRKIRGADRVAPADTLIMETTFGLPRYRFPPTEQVIEQVVTFCRETIDDHEVPVLLGYSLGKAQEILCSLDGAGLTPMLHGSVYQMTRIYEQFGQSFCKYVRYNANDVAGKVLICPPSVNRSHMLEKIRHKRVAMITGWAVDPDAVYRYQVNAAFALSDHADYNDLVRYVDLVQPKRVLTLHGFAAEFARDLRERGMEAWALTEENQMELSFGSAGILPAADGTLPTASGKTHVEAVRQNAGQSGQHARAPQSKSEFFMFANLGEAIGGTVAKLEKIRLLADYFTTLDQDRLAIAAIYFTGSALAQSDLRTLQVGGSIIYRAIMAAAKLSDSEFRRIAHRHGDAGKVAFEALDNRTNPESFTLQESRIFFDALEKARGPIAKTHLLQSRFAALSPREGQYLVKILSGDLRIGLREGLVEEAIARAFGAPLDEVKQTNMLLGDIGATAVLASRKELHHAELSIFRPIKCMLASPEPTAEAVWQRFVETSGSDRAPDSATLATVHLEDKFDGIRAQLHRSAQRVEIFSRDLRRITDQFPDLADQARNFQEELIIDGEIIAFQEG
;
A
#
# COMPACT_ATOMS: atom_id res chain seq x y z
N MET A 1 -51.96 -6.09 -17.24
CA MET A 1 -51.85 -6.96 -18.44
C MET A 1 -50.43 -6.80 -18.97
N SER A 2 -49.58 -7.82 -18.82
CA SER A 2 -48.29 -8.13 -19.51
C SER A 2 -47.23 -7.01 -19.77
N PRO A 3 -45.91 -7.29 -19.90
CA PRO A 3 -45.23 -8.58 -19.82
C PRO A 3 -44.06 -8.65 -18.82
N PHE A 4 -43.75 -9.90 -18.48
CA PHE A 4 -42.50 -10.35 -17.89
C PHE A 4 -41.28 -9.92 -18.71
N TYR A 5 -40.26 -9.39 -18.04
CA TYR A 5 -38.87 -9.52 -18.48
C TYR A 5 -38.00 -9.88 -17.25
N ARG A 6 -37.62 -11.16 -17.15
CA ARG A 6 -36.53 -11.62 -16.29
C ARG A 6 -35.22 -11.32 -17.01
N ARG A 7 -34.43 -10.37 -16.51
CA ARG A 7 -32.97 -10.38 -16.76
C ARG A 7 -32.34 -11.36 -15.77
N ARG A 8 -31.68 -12.39 -16.31
CA ARG A 8 -30.73 -13.26 -15.61
C ARG A 8 -29.45 -12.45 -15.37
N ASP A 9 -28.74 -12.77 -14.29
CA ASP A 9 -27.49 -12.15 -13.83
C ASP A 9 -27.69 -10.96 -12.89
N THR A 10 -28.24 -11.25 -11.70
CA THR A 10 -28.20 -10.34 -10.55
C THR A 10 -26.91 -10.59 -9.77
N ALA A 11 -26.00 -9.62 -9.73
CA ALA A 11 -24.82 -9.65 -8.86
C ALA A 11 -25.16 -8.93 -7.55
N LEU A 12 -25.01 -9.63 -6.42
CA LEU A 12 -25.20 -9.03 -5.10
C LEU A 12 -23.82 -8.67 -4.53
N HIS A 13 -23.61 -7.38 -4.30
CA HIS A 13 -22.45 -6.86 -3.58
C HIS A 13 -22.90 -6.41 -2.18
N GLY A 14 -22.31 -6.98 -1.13
CA GLY A 14 -22.65 -6.59 0.23
C GLY A 14 -21.50 -6.83 1.20
N ARG A 15 -21.20 -5.82 2.03
CA ARG A 15 -20.49 -6.05 3.29
C ARG A 15 -21.43 -6.77 4.23
N PHE A 16 -21.19 -8.06 4.46
CA PHE A 16 -22.00 -8.83 5.40
C PHE A 16 -21.53 -8.53 6.83
N GLN A 17 -22.34 -7.76 7.57
CA GLN A 17 -22.23 -7.58 9.01
C GLN A 17 -23.25 -8.51 9.69
N ALA A 18 -22.84 -9.20 10.76
CA ALA A 18 -23.71 -10.17 11.43
C ALA A 18 -24.99 -9.49 11.97
N ALA A 19 -26.15 -10.07 11.67
CA ALA A 19 -27.49 -9.53 11.94
C ALA A 19 -27.91 -9.61 13.43
N SER A 20 -27.05 -9.19 14.35
CA SER A 20 -27.37 -9.16 15.79
C SER A 20 -26.96 -7.86 16.47
N ARG A 21 -27.41 -6.68 15.98
CA ARG A 21 -27.66 -5.50 16.83
C ARG A 21 -28.28 -4.31 16.08
N LYS A 22 -29.36 -3.78 16.68
CA LYS A 22 -30.00 -2.43 16.75
C LYS A 22 -29.66 -1.29 15.75
N ILE A 23 -28.93 -1.52 14.67
CA ILE A 23 -28.83 -0.66 13.50
C ILE A 23 -29.58 -1.39 12.38
N ARG A 24 -30.47 -0.67 11.70
CA ARG A 24 -31.59 -1.19 10.88
C ARG A 24 -31.24 -2.31 9.89
N GLY A 25 -32.09 -3.35 9.89
CA GLY A 25 -32.77 -3.94 8.72
C GLY A 25 -31.94 -4.71 7.68
N ALA A 26 -31.90 -6.03 7.79
CA ALA A 26 -31.66 -6.93 6.66
C ALA A 26 -32.72 -8.04 6.63
N ASP A 27 -33.99 -7.65 6.52
CA ASP A 27 -35.08 -8.60 6.31
C ASP A 27 -35.14 -8.98 4.83
N ARG A 28 -34.66 -10.20 4.54
CA ARG A 28 -34.58 -10.95 3.27
C ARG A 28 -33.28 -10.81 2.47
N VAL A 29 -32.45 -11.86 2.59
CA VAL A 29 -31.36 -12.17 1.65
C VAL A 29 -32.00 -12.58 0.31
N ALA A 30 -31.71 -11.85 -0.76
CA ALA A 30 -32.18 -12.17 -2.10
C ALA A 30 -31.29 -13.26 -2.74
N PRO A 31 -31.87 -14.22 -3.49
CA PRO A 31 -31.08 -15.15 -4.28
C PRO A 31 -30.33 -14.39 -5.39
N ALA A 32 -29.12 -14.83 -5.72
CA ALA A 32 -28.27 -14.21 -6.74
C ALA A 32 -27.55 -15.27 -7.58
N ASP A 33 -27.29 -15.01 -8.86
CA ASP A 33 -26.53 -15.94 -9.70
C ASP A 33 -25.02 -15.90 -9.34
N THR A 34 -24.49 -14.70 -9.07
CA THR A 34 -23.12 -14.49 -8.56
C THR A 34 -23.15 -13.73 -7.24
N LEU A 35 -22.47 -14.27 -6.23
CA LEU A 35 -22.26 -13.63 -4.93
C LEU A 35 -20.84 -13.09 -4.83
N ILE A 36 -20.67 -11.80 -4.56
CA ILE A 36 -19.36 -11.20 -4.28
C ILE A 36 -19.29 -10.83 -2.79
N MET A 37 -18.33 -11.38 -2.04
CA MET A 37 -18.30 -11.22 -0.58
C MET A 37 -16.89 -11.06 0.02
N GLU A 38 -16.81 -10.21 1.05
CA GLU A 38 -15.58 -10.05 1.85
C GLU A 38 -15.35 -11.24 2.78
N THR A 39 -14.11 -11.73 2.87
CA THR A 39 -13.74 -12.95 3.61
C THR A 39 -12.62 -12.69 4.63
N THR A 40 -12.73 -11.58 5.36
CA THR A 40 -11.77 -11.13 6.40
C THR A 40 -11.41 -12.26 7.37
N PHE A 41 -12.40 -13.05 7.79
CA PHE A 41 -12.26 -14.19 8.71
C PHE A 41 -12.60 -15.53 8.04
N GLY A 42 -12.24 -15.68 6.76
CA GLY A 42 -12.55 -16.83 5.91
C GLY A 42 -11.83 -18.15 6.23
N LEU A 43 -11.32 -18.37 7.45
CA LEU A 43 -10.72 -19.65 7.85
C LEU A 43 -11.53 -20.32 8.95
N PRO A 44 -11.67 -21.67 8.95
CA PRO A 44 -12.49 -22.40 9.92
C PRO A 44 -12.16 -22.12 11.40
N ARG A 45 -10.93 -21.67 11.69
CA ARG A 45 -10.49 -21.32 13.04
C ARG A 45 -11.06 -19.99 13.57
N TYR A 46 -11.49 -19.08 12.70
CA TYR A 46 -12.10 -17.82 13.11
C TYR A 46 -13.60 -17.99 13.31
N ARG A 47 -13.93 -18.59 14.45
CA ARG A 47 -15.30 -18.69 14.95
C ARG A 47 -15.42 -17.80 16.16
N PHE A 48 -16.33 -16.82 16.10
CA PHE A 48 -16.44 -15.87 17.19
C PHE A 48 -17.28 -16.46 18.32
N PRO A 49 -16.85 -16.27 19.59
CA PRO A 49 -17.73 -16.55 20.72
C PRO A 49 -18.98 -15.65 20.66
N PRO A 50 -20.09 -16.06 21.30
CA PRO A 50 -21.29 -15.24 21.38
C PRO A 50 -20.99 -13.82 21.89
N THR A 51 -21.48 -12.81 21.17
CA THR A 51 -21.22 -11.39 21.47
C THR A 51 -21.54 -11.01 22.92
N GLU A 52 -22.63 -11.54 23.47
CA GLU A 52 -23.03 -11.29 24.86
C GLU A 52 -22.00 -11.80 25.87
N GLN A 53 -21.41 -12.97 25.61
CA GLN A 53 -20.35 -13.55 26.44
C GLN A 53 -19.08 -12.69 26.40
N VAL A 54 -18.69 -12.20 25.22
CA VAL A 54 -17.51 -11.33 25.08
C VAL A 54 -17.72 -10.02 25.83
N ILE A 55 -18.92 -9.46 25.79
CA ILE A 55 -19.24 -8.21 26.48
C ILE A 55 -19.23 -8.41 27.99
N GLU A 56 -19.78 -9.51 28.49
CA GLU A 56 -19.68 -9.88 29.89
C GLU A 56 -18.22 -9.99 30.34
N GLN A 57 -17.35 -10.61 29.53
CA GLN A 57 -15.91 -10.67 29.82
C GLN A 57 -15.25 -9.28 29.84
N VAL A 58 -15.60 -8.38 28.91
CA VAL A 58 -15.08 -7.01 28.88
C VAL A 58 -15.54 -6.22 30.11
N VAL A 59 -16.81 -6.36 30.50
CA VAL A 59 -17.37 -5.68 31.69
C VAL A 59 -16.72 -6.22 32.97
N THR A 60 -16.57 -7.53 33.09
CA THR A 60 -15.88 -8.19 34.22
C THR A 60 -14.45 -7.72 34.32
N PHE A 61 -13.69 -7.69 33.21
CA PHE A 61 -12.34 -7.14 33.16
C PHE A 61 -12.28 -5.69 33.67
N CYS A 62 -13.24 -4.85 33.26
CA CYS A 62 -13.29 -3.46 33.72
C CYS A 62 -13.57 -3.35 35.22
N ARG A 63 -14.51 -4.15 35.75
CA ARG A 63 -14.87 -4.16 37.18
C ARG A 63 -13.70 -4.63 38.04
N GLU A 64 -13.12 -5.78 37.71
CA GLU A 64 -11.96 -6.31 38.43
C GLU A 64 -10.79 -5.33 38.43
N THR A 65 -10.50 -4.71 37.29
CA THR A 65 -9.41 -3.71 37.20
C THR A 65 -9.68 -2.50 38.10
N ILE A 66 -10.93 -2.04 38.20
CA ILE A 66 -11.31 -0.91 39.07
C ILE A 66 -11.27 -1.33 40.54
N ASP A 67 -11.72 -2.54 40.87
CA ASP A 67 -11.69 -3.10 42.22
C ASP A 67 -10.24 -3.27 42.72
N ASP A 68 -9.30 -3.59 41.81
CA ASP A 68 -7.85 -3.63 42.04
C ASP A 68 -7.20 -2.22 42.13
N HIS A 69 -8.00 -1.15 42.10
CA HIS A 69 -7.56 0.26 42.08
C HIS A 69 -6.69 0.64 40.86
N GLU A 70 -6.85 -0.06 39.75
CA GLU A 70 -6.16 0.23 38.48
C GLU A 70 -7.14 0.85 37.46
N VAL A 71 -6.60 1.46 36.40
CA VAL A 71 -7.42 2.04 35.32
C VAL A 71 -7.59 1.02 34.19
N PRO A 72 -8.82 0.55 33.89
CA PRO A 72 -9.06 -0.27 32.70
C PRO A 72 -8.97 0.58 31.44
N VAL A 73 -8.16 0.13 30.49
CA VAL A 73 -7.97 0.76 29.20
C VAL A 73 -8.43 -0.20 28.10
N LEU A 74 -9.45 0.18 27.34
CA LEU A 74 -9.98 -0.58 26.21
C LEU A 74 -9.48 0.03 24.89
N LEU A 75 -8.71 -0.75 24.14
CA LEU A 75 -8.20 -0.37 22.83
C LEU A 75 -9.18 -0.79 21.74
N GLY A 76 -9.73 0.18 21.01
CA GLY A 76 -10.63 -0.03 19.88
C GLY A 76 -10.51 1.12 18.89
N TYR A 77 -10.62 0.83 17.59
CA TYR A 77 -10.55 1.86 16.54
C TYR A 77 -11.52 3.02 16.82
N SER A 78 -11.06 4.25 16.60
CA SER A 78 -11.82 5.46 16.95
C SER A 78 -13.19 5.55 16.26
N LEU A 79 -13.30 4.94 15.08
CA LEU A 79 -14.52 4.83 14.29
C LEU A 79 -15.07 3.40 14.38
N GLY A 80 -16.35 3.27 14.72
CA GLY A 80 -17.07 2.00 14.82
C GLY A 80 -16.80 1.27 16.13
N LYS A 81 -15.60 0.70 16.30
CA LYS A 81 -15.29 -0.19 17.43
C LYS A 81 -15.41 0.49 18.78
N ALA A 82 -14.92 1.72 18.91
CA ALA A 82 -15.03 2.46 20.16
C ALA A 82 -16.49 2.79 20.53
N GLN A 83 -17.35 3.06 19.54
CA GLN A 83 -18.78 3.27 19.74
C GLN A 83 -19.51 1.96 20.09
N GLU A 84 -19.09 0.83 19.53
CA GLU A 84 -19.60 -0.49 19.90
C GLU A 84 -19.24 -0.85 21.35
N ILE A 85 -18.01 -0.54 21.79
CA ILE A 85 -17.59 -0.67 23.19
C ILE A 85 -18.48 0.22 24.08
N LEU A 86 -18.71 1.48 23.70
CA LEU A 86 -19.60 2.38 24.44
C LEU A 86 -21.02 1.82 24.62
N CYS A 87 -21.62 1.32 23.55
CA CYS A 87 -22.93 0.66 23.62
C CYS A 87 -22.91 -0.59 24.51
N SER A 88 -21.80 -1.32 24.52
CA SER A 88 -21.65 -2.55 25.32
C SER A 88 -21.46 -2.28 26.81
N LEU A 89 -21.01 -1.08 27.19
CA LEU A 89 -20.89 -0.65 28.58
C LEU A 89 -22.17 0.01 29.12
N ASP A 90 -23.18 0.20 28.28
CA ASP A 90 -24.46 0.78 28.71
C ASP A 90 -25.16 -0.11 29.74
N GLY A 91 -25.68 0.49 30.81
CA GLY A 91 -26.28 -0.23 31.93
C GLY A 91 -25.29 -1.02 32.82
N ALA A 92 -23.99 -1.05 32.52
CA ALA A 92 -23.00 -1.81 33.30
C ALA A 92 -22.58 -1.13 34.63
N GLY A 93 -23.03 0.11 34.88
CA GLY A 93 -22.63 0.92 36.03
C GLY A 93 -21.20 1.50 35.93
N LEU A 94 -20.57 1.40 34.76
CA LEU A 94 -19.23 1.90 34.48
C LEU A 94 -19.31 3.30 33.87
N THR A 95 -18.29 4.14 34.09
CA THR A 95 -18.20 5.47 33.48
C THR A 95 -17.12 5.47 32.38
N PRO A 96 -17.48 5.47 31.09
CA PRO A 96 -16.52 5.57 30.01
C PRO A 96 -15.86 6.95 29.94
N MET A 97 -14.55 6.95 29.76
CA MET A 97 -13.72 8.12 29.48
C MET A 97 -13.08 7.96 28.10
N LEU A 98 -13.23 8.95 27.22
CA LEU A 98 -12.86 8.84 25.81
C LEU A 98 -11.60 9.62 25.47
N HIS A 99 -10.66 8.94 24.80
CA HIS A 99 -9.55 9.60 24.12
C HIS A 99 -10.04 10.70 23.15
N GLY A 100 -9.23 11.72 22.89
CA GLY A 100 -9.60 12.86 22.05
C GLY A 100 -10.19 12.49 20.68
N SER A 101 -9.56 11.56 19.97
CA SER A 101 -10.05 11.07 18.67
C SER A 101 -11.36 10.29 18.76
N VAL A 102 -11.50 9.47 19.81
CA VAL A 102 -12.71 8.68 20.08
C VAL A 102 -13.86 9.60 20.44
N TYR A 103 -13.61 10.58 21.32
CA TYR A 103 -14.57 11.59 21.73
C TYR A 103 -15.08 12.39 20.52
N GLN A 104 -14.19 12.86 19.65
CA GLN A 104 -14.58 13.56 18.42
C GLN A 104 -15.47 12.69 17.53
N MET A 105 -15.10 11.43 17.31
CA MET A 105 -15.89 10.53 16.47
C MET A 105 -17.26 10.21 17.08
N THR A 106 -17.33 9.97 18.40
CA THR A 106 -18.60 9.75 19.10
C THR A 106 -19.52 10.97 19.00
N ARG A 107 -18.99 12.19 19.10
CA ARG A 107 -19.77 13.42 18.88
C ARG A 107 -20.34 13.53 17.46
N ILE A 108 -19.60 13.09 16.45
CA ILE A 108 -20.10 13.04 15.07
C ILE A 108 -21.27 12.05 14.98
N TYR A 109 -21.18 10.86 15.58
CA TYR A 109 -22.29 9.89 15.60
C TYR A 109 -23.56 10.47 16.26
N GLU A 110 -23.41 11.24 17.34
CA GLU A 110 -24.54 11.92 18.00
C GLU A 110 -25.22 12.95 17.08
N GLN A 111 -24.46 13.68 16.25
CA GLN A 111 -25.01 14.61 15.26
C GLN A 111 -25.87 13.89 14.20
N PHE A 112 -25.57 12.60 13.93
CA PHE A 112 -26.37 11.74 13.05
C PHE A 112 -27.46 10.96 13.79
N GLY A 113 -27.82 11.36 15.02
CA GLY A 113 -28.98 10.83 15.75
C GLY A 113 -28.72 9.54 16.53
N GLN A 114 -27.46 9.11 16.68
CA GLN A 114 -27.12 7.99 17.57
C GLN A 114 -27.04 8.45 19.02
N SER A 115 -27.39 7.57 19.95
CA SER A 115 -27.35 7.84 21.40
C SER A 115 -26.46 6.82 22.09
N PHE A 116 -25.64 7.28 23.04
CA PHE A 116 -24.71 6.46 23.81
C PHE A 116 -24.93 6.66 25.32
N CYS A 117 -24.40 5.74 26.12
CA CYS A 117 -24.34 5.91 27.58
C CYS A 117 -23.53 7.16 27.97
N LYS A 118 -23.70 7.64 29.20
CA LYS A 118 -22.98 8.84 29.67
C LYS A 118 -21.47 8.61 29.65
N TYR A 119 -20.74 9.42 28.88
CA TYR A 119 -19.28 9.39 28.80
C TYR A 119 -18.65 10.76 29.10
N VAL A 120 -17.35 10.76 29.41
CA VAL A 120 -16.55 11.98 29.62
C VAL A 120 -15.34 12.03 28.69
N ARG A 121 -14.82 13.23 28.41
CA ARG A 121 -13.57 13.38 27.65
C ARG A 121 -12.37 13.05 28.56
N TYR A 122 -11.32 12.47 28.01
CA TYR A 122 -10.09 12.16 28.73
C TYR A 122 -9.53 13.35 29.51
N ASN A 123 -9.30 13.14 30.79
CA ASN A 123 -8.64 14.08 31.70
C ASN A 123 -7.61 13.30 32.53
N ALA A 124 -6.33 13.65 32.38
CA ALA A 124 -5.23 12.97 33.05
C ALA A 124 -5.30 13.00 34.58
N ASN A 125 -5.99 14.00 35.16
CA ASN A 125 -6.10 14.18 36.61
C ASN A 125 -7.30 13.45 37.23
N ASP A 126 -8.16 12.82 36.43
CA ASP A 126 -9.44 12.25 36.90
C ASP A 126 -9.73 10.87 36.28
N VAL A 127 -8.70 10.01 36.18
CA VAL A 127 -8.80 8.69 35.54
C VAL A 127 -9.33 7.58 36.46
N ALA A 128 -9.30 7.78 37.79
CA ALA A 128 -9.69 6.76 38.76
C ALA A 128 -11.18 6.40 38.67
N GLY A 129 -11.49 5.11 38.78
CA GLY A 129 -12.86 4.57 38.74
C GLY A 129 -13.56 4.66 37.38
N LYS A 130 -12.83 4.97 36.30
CA LYS A 130 -13.38 5.15 34.94
C LYS A 130 -12.74 4.18 33.96
N VAL A 131 -13.44 3.91 32.86
CA VAL A 131 -12.96 3.03 31.77
C VAL A 131 -12.45 3.87 30.62
N LEU A 132 -11.14 3.87 30.39
CA LEU A 132 -10.53 4.66 29.32
C LEU A 132 -10.62 3.94 27.98
N ILE A 133 -11.30 4.53 27.00
CA ILE A 133 -11.41 4.01 25.63
C ILE A 133 -10.49 4.79 24.69
N CYS A 134 -9.63 4.07 23.99
CA CYS A 134 -8.49 4.62 23.25
C CYS A 134 -8.31 3.92 21.88
N PRO A 135 -7.80 4.61 20.85
CA PRO A 135 -7.38 3.94 19.63
C PRO A 135 -6.16 3.04 19.87
N PRO A 136 -5.96 1.96 19.11
CA PRO A 136 -4.78 1.10 19.27
C PRO A 136 -3.45 1.85 19.09
N SER A 137 -3.43 2.93 18.30
CA SER A 137 -2.23 3.75 18.06
C SER A 137 -1.69 4.46 19.30
N VAL A 138 -2.50 4.64 20.35
CA VAL A 138 -2.02 5.25 21.60
C VAL A 138 -1.45 4.21 22.56
N ASN A 139 -1.49 2.92 22.21
CA ASN A 139 -0.82 1.89 22.99
C ASN A 139 0.68 2.26 23.09
N ARG A 140 1.20 2.31 24.32
CA ARG A 140 2.57 2.79 24.63
C ARG A 140 2.87 4.26 24.31
N SER A 141 1.85 5.09 24.11
CA SER A 141 2.06 6.53 24.06
C SER A 141 2.43 7.07 25.44
N HIS A 142 3.18 8.17 25.47
CA HIS A 142 3.52 8.89 26.71
C HIS A 142 2.28 9.25 27.56
N MET A 143 1.11 9.42 26.93
CA MET A 143 -0.15 9.65 27.65
C MET A 143 -0.58 8.42 28.47
N LEU A 144 -0.59 7.22 27.89
CA LEU A 144 -0.91 6.00 28.63
C LEU A 144 0.18 5.63 29.63
N GLU A 145 1.46 5.92 29.34
CA GLU A 145 2.57 5.66 30.26
C GLU A 145 2.47 6.48 31.56
N LYS A 146 1.91 7.70 31.50
CA LYS A 146 1.65 8.52 32.70
C LYS A 146 0.64 7.88 33.65
N ILE A 147 -0.24 7.01 33.17
CA ILE A 147 -1.16 6.25 34.00
C ILE A 147 -0.38 5.05 34.56
N ARG A 148 0.10 5.18 35.81
CA ARG A 148 1.00 4.21 36.43
C ARG A 148 0.35 2.83 36.62
N HIS A 149 -0.86 2.81 37.16
CA HIS A 149 -1.62 1.59 37.45
C HIS A 149 -2.74 1.44 36.42
N LYS A 150 -2.53 0.55 35.45
CA LYS A 150 -3.47 0.31 34.36
C LYS A 150 -3.42 -1.14 33.88
N ARG A 151 -4.58 -1.66 33.47
CA ARG A 151 -4.70 -2.89 32.68
C ARG A 151 -5.26 -2.54 31.32
N VAL A 152 -4.55 -2.96 30.28
CA VAL A 152 -4.89 -2.65 28.89
C VAL A 152 -5.50 -3.89 28.25
N ALA A 153 -6.64 -3.73 27.58
CA ALA A 153 -7.28 -4.78 26.79
C ALA A 153 -7.45 -4.36 25.33
N MET A 154 -7.20 -5.29 24.41
CA MET A 154 -7.46 -5.08 22.97
C MET A 154 -8.81 -5.67 22.57
N ILE A 155 -9.66 -4.86 21.90
CA ILE A 155 -10.97 -5.29 21.42
C ILE A 155 -10.91 -5.44 19.89
N THR A 156 -10.91 -6.68 19.40
CA THR A 156 -10.69 -6.96 17.96
C THR A 156 -11.12 -8.38 17.59
N GLY A 157 -11.65 -8.60 16.39
CA GLY A 157 -11.96 -9.95 15.90
C GLY A 157 -10.74 -10.87 15.81
N TRP A 158 -9.53 -10.31 15.72
CA TRP A 158 -8.29 -11.09 15.72
C TRP A 158 -7.93 -11.70 17.08
N ALA A 159 -8.65 -11.35 18.15
CA ALA A 159 -8.43 -11.88 19.48
C ALA A 159 -8.90 -13.34 19.67
N VAL A 160 -9.44 -13.97 18.62
CA VAL A 160 -9.62 -15.43 18.57
C VAL A 160 -8.28 -16.16 18.62
N ASP A 161 -7.21 -15.54 18.12
CA ASP A 161 -5.86 -16.10 18.19
C ASP A 161 -5.36 -16.11 19.65
N PRO A 162 -4.90 -17.25 20.20
CA PRO A 162 -4.38 -17.33 21.57
C PRO A 162 -3.20 -16.39 21.84
N ASP A 163 -2.41 -16.09 20.79
CA ASP A 163 -1.25 -15.21 20.87
C ASP A 163 -1.61 -13.71 20.84
N ALA A 164 -2.89 -13.34 20.74
CA ALA A 164 -3.31 -11.94 20.59
C ALA A 164 -2.82 -11.05 21.73
N VAL A 165 -2.83 -11.54 22.97
CA VAL A 165 -2.34 -10.80 24.15
C VAL A 165 -0.85 -10.44 23.99
N TYR A 166 -0.03 -11.41 23.54
CA TYR A 166 1.39 -11.20 23.28
C TYR A 166 1.63 -10.32 22.04
N ARG A 167 0.86 -10.53 20.97
CA ARG A 167 0.94 -9.79 19.70
C ARG A 167 0.67 -8.30 19.89
N TYR A 168 -0.39 -7.98 20.64
CA TYR A 168 -0.79 -6.59 20.91
C TYR A 168 -0.09 -6.02 22.15
N GLN A 169 0.63 -6.84 22.90
CA GLN A 169 1.38 -6.46 24.11
C GLN A 169 0.46 -5.78 25.13
N VAL A 170 -0.68 -6.42 25.39
CA VAL A 170 -1.75 -5.99 26.28
C VAL A 170 -1.92 -7.01 27.42
N ASN A 171 -2.76 -6.71 28.41
CA ASN A 171 -3.07 -7.62 29.51
C ASN A 171 -4.19 -8.61 29.16
N ALA A 172 -5.11 -8.21 28.29
CA ALA A 172 -6.23 -9.05 27.81
C ALA A 172 -6.58 -8.74 26.36
N ALA A 173 -7.22 -9.69 25.67
CA ALA A 173 -7.72 -9.49 24.31
C ALA A 173 -9.10 -10.14 24.19
N PHE A 174 -10.05 -9.43 23.59
CA PHE A 174 -11.45 -9.85 23.50
C PHE A 174 -11.93 -9.83 22.05
N ALA A 175 -12.50 -10.96 21.61
CA ALA A 175 -12.90 -11.24 20.23
C ALA A 175 -14.24 -10.59 19.85
N LEU A 176 -14.33 -9.26 19.95
CA LEU A 176 -15.52 -8.50 19.55
C LEU A 176 -15.33 -7.91 18.14
N SER A 177 -16.13 -8.39 17.19
CA SER A 177 -16.06 -8.04 15.77
C SER A 177 -17.45 -7.78 15.20
N ASP A 178 -17.54 -6.81 14.30
CA ASP A 178 -18.72 -6.50 13.48
C ASP A 178 -18.67 -7.23 12.12
N HIS A 179 -17.52 -7.82 11.78
CA HIS A 179 -17.41 -8.73 10.64
C HIS A 179 -18.05 -10.09 10.94
N ALA A 180 -18.57 -10.72 9.90
CA ALA A 180 -18.98 -12.12 9.95
C ALA A 180 -17.80 -13.06 10.23
N ASP A 181 -18.05 -14.07 11.06
CA ASP A 181 -17.13 -15.18 11.30
C ASP A 181 -17.22 -16.24 10.19
N TYR A 182 -16.38 -17.28 10.24
CA TYR A 182 -16.40 -18.32 9.21
C TYR A 182 -17.77 -18.99 9.02
N ASN A 183 -18.49 -19.25 10.10
CA ASN A 183 -19.78 -19.93 10.04
C ASN A 183 -20.85 -19.00 9.46
N ASP A 184 -20.81 -17.72 9.80
CA ASP A 184 -21.69 -16.70 9.23
C ASP A 184 -21.46 -16.52 7.74
N LEU A 185 -20.19 -16.53 7.29
CA LEU A 185 -19.86 -16.46 5.86
C LEU A 185 -20.44 -17.67 5.10
N VAL A 186 -20.26 -18.88 5.62
CA VAL A 186 -20.83 -20.11 5.03
C VAL A 186 -22.36 -20.04 5.01
N ARG A 187 -22.97 -19.68 6.14
CA ARG A 187 -24.43 -19.54 6.26
C ARG A 187 -24.97 -18.51 5.27
N TYR A 188 -24.24 -17.43 5.03
CA TYR A 188 -24.65 -16.43 4.05
C TYR A 188 -24.64 -16.96 2.63
N VAL A 189 -23.62 -17.74 2.25
CA VAL A 189 -23.59 -18.44 0.97
C VAL A 189 -24.78 -19.40 0.83
N ASP A 190 -25.07 -20.18 1.88
CA ASP A 190 -26.21 -21.11 1.90
C ASP A 190 -27.56 -20.40 1.74
N LEU A 191 -27.71 -19.20 2.33
CA LEU A 191 -28.92 -18.38 2.22
C LEU A 191 -29.09 -17.75 0.83
N VAL A 192 -28.00 -17.32 0.19
CA VAL A 192 -28.04 -16.71 -1.15
C VAL A 192 -28.24 -17.75 -2.25
N GLN A 193 -27.78 -19.00 -2.03
CA GLN A 193 -27.78 -20.08 -3.02
C GLN A 193 -27.19 -19.68 -4.39
N PRO A 194 -25.96 -19.13 -4.44
CA PRO A 194 -25.40 -18.65 -5.70
C PRO A 194 -24.90 -19.79 -6.59
N LYS A 195 -24.87 -19.54 -7.91
CA LYS A 195 -24.18 -20.43 -8.85
C LYS A 195 -22.67 -20.27 -8.74
N ARG A 196 -22.21 -19.05 -8.48
CA ARG A 196 -20.78 -18.71 -8.32
C ARG A 196 -20.54 -17.74 -7.17
N VAL A 197 -19.45 -17.93 -6.43
CA VAL A 197 -18.98 -17.03 -5.37
C VAL A 197 -17.63 -16.39 -5.73
N LEU A 198 -17.51 -15.09 -5.54
CA LEU A 198 -16.27 -14.34 -5.70
C LEU A 198 -15.87 -13.75 -4.35
N THR A 199 -14.74 -14.19 -3.81
CA THR A 199 -14.28 -13.81 -2.47
C THR A 199 -13.22 -12.72 -2.56
N LEU A 200 -13.27 -11.72 -1.68
CA LEU A 200 -12.28 -10.64 -1.61
C LEU A 200 -11.85 -10.36 -0.17
N HIS A 201 -10.65 -9.81 0.01
CA HIS A 201 -10.06 -9.45 1.31
C HIS A 201 -9.90 -10.62 2.31
N GLY A 202 -8.95 -10.47 3.24
CA GLY A 202 -8.64 -11.51 4.23
C GLY A 202 -8.17 -12.82 3.61
N PHE A 203 -8.85 -13.91 3.95
CA PHE A 203 -8.52 -15.29 3.53
C PHE A 203 -9.34 -15.71 2.31
N ALA A 204 -9.33 -14.87 1.27
CA ALA A 204 -10.15 -15.05 0.08
C ALA A 204 -9.84 -16.36 -0.65
N ALA A 205 -8.56 -16.66 -0.90
CA ALA A 205 -8.17 -17.87 -1.61
C ALA A 205 -8.55 -19.15 -0.84
N GLU A 206 -8.33 -19.14 0.48
CA GLU A 206 -8.63 -20.28 1.35
C GLU A 206 -10.13 -20.49 1.50
N PHE A 207 -10.91 -19.42 1.70
CA PHE A 207 -12.36 -19.53 1.78
C PHE A 207 -12.96 -20.00 0.44
N ALA A 208 -12.48 -19.47 -0.69
CA ALA A 208 -12.89 -19.95 -2.01
C ALA A 208 -12.56 -21.44 -2.21
N ARG A 209 -11.40 -21.90 -1.74
CA ARG A 209 -11.05 -23.33 -1.76
C ARG A 209 -12.02 -24.16 -0.92
N ASP A 210 -12.30 -23.74 0.31
CA ASP A 210 -13.24 -24.42 1.20
C ASP A 210 -14.66 -24.50 0.57
N LEU A 211 -15.11 -23.47 -0.15
CA LEU A 211 -16.37 -23.50 -0.89
C LEU A 211 -16.33 -24.47 -2.08
N ARG A 212 -15.21 -24.56 -2.80
CA ARG A 212 -15.02 -25.55 -3.89
C ARG A 212 -15.02 -26.98 -3.37
N GLU A 213 -14.41 -27.25 -2.22
CA GLU A 213 -14.45 -28.56 -1.55
C GLU A 213 -15.90 -28.95 -1.15
N ARG A 214 -16.77 -27.96 -0.93
CA ARG A 214 -18.21 -28.13 -0.69
C ARG A 214 -19.05 -28.24 -1.98
N GLY A 215 -18.42 -28.27 -3.15
CA GLY A 215 -19.08 -28.43 -4.45
C GLY A 215 -19.64 -27.14 -5.06
N MET A 216 -19.23 -25.96 -4.57
CA MET A 216 -19.65 -24.67 -5.12
C MET A 216 -18.59 -24.10 -6.07
N GLU A 217 -19.03 -23.41 -7.12
CA GLU A 217 -18.11 -22.65 -7.96
C GLU A 217 -17.65 -21.39 -7.19
N ALA A 218 -16.38 -21.30 -6.80
CA ALA A 218 -15.88 -20.18 -6.01
C ALA A 218 -14.46 -19.78 -6.39
N TRP A 219 -14.19 -18.46 -6.46
CA TRP A 219 -12.92 -17.89 -6.89
C TRP A 219 -12.53 -16.68 -6.03
N ALA A 220 -11.25 -16.52 -5.74
CA ALA A 220 -10.78 -15.30 -5.11
C ALA A 220 -10.54 -14.19 -6.14
N LEU A 221 -10.93 -12.97 -5.82
CA LEU A 221 -10.58 -11.79 -6.62
C LEU A 221 -9.22 -11.27 -6.17
N THR A 222 -8.18 -12.06 -6.45
CA THR A 222 -6.77 -11.69 -6.27
C THR A 222 -6.09 -11.67 -7.65
N GLU A 223 -5.01 -10.91 -7.79
CA GLU A 223 -4.24 -10.80 -9.05
C GLU A 223 -3.75 -12.17 -9.60
N GLU A 224 -3.74 -13.23 -8.79
CA GLU A 224 -3.25 -14.57 -9.16
C GLU A 224 -4.27 -15.44 -9.93
N ASN A 225 -5.55 -15.07 -10.01
CA ASN A 225 -6.61 -15.96 -10.57
C ASN A 225 -6.96 -15.72 -12.05
N GLN A 226 -6.24 -14.84 -12.76
CA GLN A 226 -6.44 -14.65 -14.21
C GLN A 226 -6.12 -15.92 -15.04
N MET A 227 -5.40 -16.89 -14.46
CA MET A 227 -4.99 -18.11 -15.16
C MET A 227 -5.98 -19.29 -15.02
N GLU A 228 -7.09 -19.14 -14.29
CA GLU A 228 -8.08 -20.21 -14.09
C GLU A 228 -9.43 -19.97 -14.81
N LEU A 229 -9.52 -18.94 -15.66
CA LEU A 229 -10.68 -18.69 -16.53
C LEU A 229 -10.59 -19.53 -17.82
N SER A 230 -10.92 -20.82 -17.75
CA SER A 230 -11.21 -21.60 -18.96
C SER A 230 -12.63 -21.29 -19.44
N PHE A 231 -12.75 -20.39 -20.43
CA PHE A 231 -13.99 -20.33 -21.22
C PHE A 231 -14.14 -21.66 -21.97
N GLY A 232 -15.25 -22.34 -21.72
CA GLY A 232 -15.49 -23.70 -22.18
C GLY A 232 -15.37 -23.82 -23.71
N SER A 233 -14.49 -24.71 -24.17
CA SER A 233 -14.59 -25.32 -25.49
C SER A 233 -14.93 -26.79 -25.33
N ALA A 234 -16.18 -27.13 -25.63
CA ALA A 234 -16.63 -28.49 -25.83
C ALA A 234 -15.93 -29.10 -27.08
N GLY A 235 -15.52 -30.36 -27.00
CA GLY A 235 -15.08 -31.14 -28.16
C GLY A 235 -14.08 -32.25 -27.81
N ILE A 236 -14.57 -33.48 -27.73
CA ILE A 236 -13.91 -34.72 -27.30
C ILE A 236 -13.08 -35.34 -28.47
N LEU A 237 -12.00 -36.08 -28.13
CA LEU A 237 -11.50 -37.40 -28.66
C LEU A 237 -9.99 -37.43 -29.03
N PRO A 238 -9.30 -38.61 -29.05
CA PRO A 238 -8.66 -39.24 -27.88
C PRO A 238 -7.15 -39.56 -28.09
N ALA A 239 -6.54 -40.15 -27.06
CA ALA A 239 -5.12 -40.48 -26.91
C ALA A 239 -4.51 -41.40 -27.98
N ALA A 240 -3.20 -41.22 -28.23
CA ALA A 240 -2.28 -42.28 -28.66
C ALA A 240 -0.81 -41.95 -28.30
N ASP A 241 -0.24 -42.83 -27.48
CA ASP A 241 1.13 -43.35 -27.40
C ASP A 241 2.33 -42.60 -27.98
N GLY A 242 3.37 -42.55 -27.14
CA GLY A 242 4.63 -43.21 -27.50
C GLY A 242 5.81 -42.34 -27.93
N THR A 243 6.90 -42.50 -27.17
CA THR A 243 8.32 -42.35 -27.56
C THR A 243 8.90 -40.93 -27.77
N LEU A 244 9.77 -40.56 -26.82
CA LEU A 244 10.87 -39.60 -26.98
C LEU A 244 11.88 -40.09 -28.04
N PRO A 245 12.44 -39.19 -28.85
CA PRO A 245 13.80 -39.34 -29.33
C PRO A 245 14.70 -38.18 -28.87
N THR A 246 15.84 -38.58 -28.34
CA THR A 246 17.08 -37.82 -28.21
C THR A 246 17.60 -37.37 -29.58
N ALA A 247 18.03 -36.12 -29.71
CA ALA A 247 18.96 -35.73 -30.78
C ALA A 247 19.94 -34.65 -30.30
N SER A 248 21.19 -35.08 -30.24
CA SER A 248 22.42 -34.31 -30.15
C SER A 248 22.64 -33.41 -31.37
N GLY A 249 23.16 -32.20 -31.16
CA GLY A 249 23.72 -31.35 -32.20
C GLY A 249 24.70 -30.34 -31.61
N LYS A 250 25.99 -30.63 -31.72
CA LYS A 250 27.14 -29.85 -31.23
C LYS A 250 27.39 -28.63 -32.13
N THR A 251 27.87 -27.52 -31.56
CA THR A 251 28.92 -26.70 -32.20
C THR A 251 29.71 -25.86 -31.18
N HIS A 252 31.02 -26.18 -31.14
CA HIS A 252 32.21 -25.35 -30.92
C HIS A 252 32.27 -24.30 -29.80
N VAL A 253 33.00 -24.66 -28.74
CA VAL A 253 33.88 -23.75 -27.99
C VAL A 253 35.25 -24.42 -27.94
N GLU A 254 36.23 -23.86 -28.64
CA GLU A 254 37.64 -24.26 -28.53
C GLU A 254 38.39 -23.38 -27.53
N ALA A 255 39.29 -24.06 -26.83
CA ALA A 255 40.08 -23.65 -25.68
C ALA A 255 41.24 -22.71 -26.03
N VAL A 256 41.78 -22.04 -25.01
CA VAL A 256 43.21 -22.19 -24.67
C VAL A 256 43.37 -22.22 -23.15
N ARG A 257 44.03 -23.28 -22.66
CA ARG A 257 44.54 -23.45 -21.30
C ARG A 257 46.01 -23.01 -21.24
N GLN A 258 46.44 -22.74 -20.00
CA GLN A 258 47.77 -22.91 -19.39
C GLN A 258 48.52 -21.61 -19.04
N ASN A 259 48.66 -21.36 -17.74
CA ASN A 259 49.91 -21.66 -17.07
C ASN A 259 49.74 -21.87 -15.56
N ALA A 260 50.55 -22.77 -15.02
CA ALA A 260 50.53 -23.27 -13.66
C ALA A 260 51.52 -22.53 -12.75
N GLY A 261 51.22 -22.55 -11.44
CA GLY A 261 52.23 -22.47 -10.38
C GLY A 261 52.40 -21.11 -9.72
N GLN A 262 51.88 -20.94 -8.51
CA GLN A 262 52.70 -20.87 -7.29
C GLN A 262 51.81 -20.56 -6.08
N SER A 263 51.93 -21.43 -5.09
CA SER A 263 51.46 -21.28 -3.72
C SER A 263 52.06 -20.02 -3.08
N GLY A 264 51.19 -19.07 -2.71
CA GLY A 264 51.54 -17.90 -1.92
C GLY A 264 50.30 -17.42 -1.17
N GLN A 265 50.38 -17.44 0.16
CA GLN A 265 49.42 -16.78 1.04
C GLN A 265 49.38 -15.28 0.68
N HIS A 266 48.39 -14.87 -0.11
CA HIS A 266 48.11 -13.46 -0.32
C HIS A 266 46.95 -13.04 0.56
N ALA A 267 47.29 -12.22 1.55
CA ALA A 267 46.38 -11.43 2.34
C ALA A 267 45.33 -10.76 1.43
N ARG A 268 44.06 -10.84 1.82
CA ARG A 268 42.94 -10.14 1.18
C ARG A 268 43.27 -8.65 1.06
N ALA A 269 43.56 -8.20 -0.15
CA ALA A 269 43.54 -6.78 -0.47
C ALA A 269 42.11 -6.23 -0.24
N PRO A 270 41.95 -4.99 0.27
CA PRO A 270 40.63 -4.42 0.50
C PRO A 270 39.90 -4.26 -0.84
N GLN A 271 38.82 -5.02 -1.02
CA GLN A 271 37.91 -4.87 -2.18
C GLN A 271 37.49 -3.39 -2.29
N SER A 272 37.75 -2.76 -3.43
CA SER A 272 37.14 -1.46 -3.74
C SER A 272 35.63 -1.63 -3.63
N LYS A 273 35.00 -0.85 -2.75
CA LYS A 273 33.56 -0.96 -2.49
C LYS A 273 32.78 -0.60 -3.76
N SER A 274 31.82 -1.46 -4.11
CA SER A 274 30.87 -1.32 -5.23
C SER A 274 30.11 0.02 -5.20
N GLU A 275 29.74 0.58 -6.36
CA GLU A 275 29.00 1.85 -6.42
C GLU A 275 27.59 1.72 -5.82
N PHE A 276 26.89 0.61 -6.07
CA PHE A 276 25.58 0.36 -5.46
C PHE A 276 25.70 0.17 -3.95
N PHE A 277 26.82 -0.38 -3.46
CA PHE A 277 27.12 -0.44 -2.03
C PHE A 277 27.31 0.96 -1.42
N MET A 278 27.94 1.89 -2.14
CA MET A 278 28.07 3.29 -1.71
C MET A 278 26.69 3.96 -1.61
N PHE A 279 25.84 3.79 -2.64
CA PHE A 279 24.44 4.24 -2.63
C PHE A 279 23.67 3.68 -1.42
N ALA A 280 23.76 2.37 -1.18
CA ALA A 280 23.06 1.70 -0.10
C ALA A 280 23.53 2.16 1.30
N ASN A 281 24.84 2.40 1.49
CA ASN A 281 25.33 2.95 2.75
C ASN A 281 24.92 4.40 2.98
N LEU A 282 24.86 5.21 1.92
CA LEU A 282 24.34 6.57 2.04
C LEU A 282 22.87 6.55 2.49
N GLY A 283 22.07 5.66 1.92
CA GLY A 283 20.69 5.47 2.37
C GLY A 283 20.60 5.15 3.86
N GLU A 284 21.49 4.30 4.39
CA GLU A 284 21.50 3.97 5.82
C GLU A 284 21.96 5.15 6.68
N ALA A 285 22.94 5.93 6.22
CA ALA A 285 23.36 7.16 6.90
C ALA A 285 22.22 8.17 6.97
N ILE A 286 21.47 8.34 5.88
CA ILE A 286 20.27 9.18 5.80
C ILE A 286 19.17 8.65 6.73
N GLY A 287 18.94 7.34 6.73
CA GLY A 287 17.94 6.69 7.60
C GLY A 287 18.29 6.77 9.09
N GLY A 288 19.58 6.87 9.42
CA GLY A 288 20.09 6.99 10.78
C GLY A 288 19.94 8.37 11.42
N THR A 289 19.62 9.41 10.64
CA THR A 289 19.41 10.77 11.16
C THR A 289 17.93 11.16 11.16
N VAL A 290 17.50 11.89 12.18
CA VAL A 290 16.15 12.48 12.27
C VAL A 290 16.10 13.91 11.72
N ALA A 291 17.26 14.55 11.52
CA ALA A 291 17.34 15.93 11.10
C ALA A 291 17.14 16.07 9.58
N LYS A 292 16.04 16.71 9.17
CA LYS A 292 15.70 16.98 7.75
C LYS A 292 16.88 17.60 6.98
N LEU A 293 17.49 18.66 7.52
CA LEU A 293 18.58 19.38 6.85
C LEU A 293 19.83 18.53 6.67
N GLU A 294 20.07 17.58 7.57
CA GLU A 294 21.21 16.67 7.47
C GLU A 294 20.98 15.62 6.38
N LYS A 295 19.75 15.10 6.24
CA LYS A 295 19.41 14.21 5.12
C LYS A 295 19.64 14.87 3.77
N ILE A 296 19.17 16.11 3.64
CA ILE A 296 19.34 16.91 2.43
C ILE A 296 20.82 17.14 2.16
N ARG A 297 21.62 17.46 3.19
CA ARG A 297 23.07 17.64 3.04
C ARG A 297 23.74 16.36 2.53
N LEU A 298 23.53 15.24 3.21
CA LEU A 298 24.15 13.96 2.86
C LEU A 298 23.84 13.56 1.41
N LEU A 299 22.59 13.73 0.99
CA LEU A 299 22.18 13.41 -0.37
C LEU A 299 22.74 14.40 -1.41
N ALA A 300 22.73 15.71 -1.10
CA ALA A 300 23.28 16.73 -1.98
C ALA A 300 24.78 16.54 -2.20
N ASP A 301 25.54 16.32 -1.12
CA ASP A 301 26.98 16.07 -1.19
C ASP A 301 27.27 14.86 -2.08
N TYR A 302 26.49 13.78 -1.95
CA TYR A 302 26.63 12.61 -2.81
C TYR A 302 26.32 12.90 -4.28
N PHE A 303 25.25 13.64 -4.59
CA PHE A 303 24.92 13.99 -5.97
C PHE A 303 26.03 14.77 -6.67
N THR A 304 26.77 15.62 -5.96
CA THR A 304 27.92 16.35 -6.56
C THR A 304 29.09 15.44 -6.95
N THR A 305 29.13 14.20 -6.46
CA THR A 305 30.20 13.23 -6.77
C THR A 305 29.92 12.39 -8.01
N LEU A 306 28.70 12.46 -8.56
CA LEU A 306 28.25 11.60 -9.65
C LEU A 306 28.37 12.30 -11.01
N ASP A 307 28.66 11.53 -12.05
CA ASP A 307 28.38 11.99 -13.42
C ASP A 307 26.88 11.96 -13.72
N GLN A 308 26.50 12.46 -14.89
CA GLN A 308 25.09 12.65 -15.25
C GLN A 308 24.30 11.33 -15.33
N ASP A 309 24.91 10.25 -15.83
CA ASP A 309 24.25 8.96 -15.95
C ASP A 309 23.98 8.36 -14.56
N ARG A 310 24.99 8.39 -13.67
CA ARG A 310 24.86 7.89 -12.30
C ARG A 310 23.93 8.77 -11.47
N LEU A 311 23.98 10.10 -11.67
CA LEU A 311 23.11 11.07 -11.01
C LEU A 311 21.64 10.79 -11.32
N ALA A 312 21.30 10.58 -12.59
CA ALA A 312 19.93 10.29 -13.00
C ALA A 312 19.40 9.02 -12.31
N ILE A 313 20.20 7.95 -12.30
CA ILE A 313 19.83 6.67 -11.68
C ILE A 313 19.67 6.83 -10.16
N ALA A 314 20.66 7.44 -9.49
CA ALA A 314 20.64 7.60 -8.04
C ALA A 314 19.46 8.47 -7.58
N ALA A 315 19.16 9.56 -8.28
CA ALA A 315 18.04 10.43 -7.96
C ALA A 315 16.70 9.68 -8.01
N ILE A 316 16.49 8.84 -9.03
CA ILE A 316 15.30 7.99 -9.13
C ILE A 316 15.26 7.01 -7.94
N TYR A 317 16.35 6.29 -7.67
CA TYR A 317 16.36 5.27 -6.61
C TYR A 317 16.14 5.85 -5.21
N PHE A 318 16.59 7.08 -4.94
CA PHE A 318 16.33 7.74 -3.66
C PHE A 318 14.86 8.15 -3.46
N THR A 319 14.02 8.10 -4.49
CA THR A 319 12.56 8.17 -4.33
C THR A 319 11.95 6.83 -3.89
N GLY A 320 12.74 5.75 -3.87
CA GLY A 320 12.28 4.39 -3.59
C GLY A 320 11.76 3.64 -4.81
N SER A 321 11.94 4.17 -6.02
CA SER A 321 11.46 3.57 -7.26
C SER A 321 12.61 3.11 -8.16
N ALA A 322 12.38 2.07 -8.96
CA ALA A 322 13.35 1.60 -9.97
C ALA A 322 13.29 2.40 -11.29
N LEU A 323 12.12 2.98 -11.57
CA LEU A 323 11.78 3.70 -12.79
C LEU A 323 11.30 5.11 -12.44
N ALA A 324 11.42 6.05 -13.37
CA ALA A 324 10.87 7.39 -13.23
C ALA A 324 9.33 7.35 -13.19
N GLN A 325 8.69 8.38 -12.63
CA GLN A 325 7.22 8.45 -12.54
C GLN A 325 6.55 8.48 -13.93
N SER A 326 7.20 9.12 -14.91
CA SER A 326 6.74 9.16 -16.31
C SER A 326 6.95 7.85 -17.06
N ASP A 327 7.70 6.89 -16.51
CA ASP A 327 7.88 5.57 -17.09
C ASP A 327 6.72 4.65 -16.67
N LEU A 328 5.80 4.40 -17.60
CA LEU A 328 4.57 3.64 -17.35
C LEU A 328 4.81 2.13 -17.19
N ARG A 329 6.05 1.65 -17.41
CA ARG A 329 6.37 0.24 -17.26
C ARG A 329 6.29 -0.17 -15.79
N THR A 330 5.94 -1.43 -15.54
CA THR A 330 5.95 -2.00 -14.20
C THR A 330 6.83 -3.23 -14.18
N LEU A 331 7.65 -3.38 -13.12
CA LEU A 331 8.50 -4.56 -12.98
C LEU A 331 7.70 -5.84 -12.73
N GLN A 332 6.45 -5.72 -12.25
CA GLN A 332 5.57 -6.84 -11.85
C GLN A 332 6.30 -7.86 -10.99
N VAL A 333 7.02 -7.38 -9.98
CA VAL A 333 7.75 -8.20 -9.02
C VAL A 333 7.03 -8.08 -7.67
N GLY A 334 6.18 -9.07 -7.37
CA GLY A 334 5.50 -9.17 -6.07
C GLY A 334 6.42 -9.72 -4.98
N GLY A 335 6.02 -9.54 -3.71
CA GLY A 335 6.79 -9.99 -2.54
C GLY A 335 7.10 -11.50 -2.54
N SER A 336 6.21 -12.33 -3.09
CA SER A 336 6.43 -13.78 -3.21
C SER A 336 7.62 -14.12 -4.12
N ILE A 337 7.79 -13.41 -5.24
CA ILE A 337 8.93 -13.55 -6.16
C ILE A 337 10.22 -13.15 -5.45
N ILE A 338 10.19 -12.01 -4.74
CA ILE A 338 11.35 -11.50 -3.98
C ILE A 338 11.78 -12.50 -2.92
N TYR A 339 10.85 -13.00 -2.10
CA TYR A 339 11.16 -13.91 -1.01
C TYR A 339 11.66 -15.27 -1.52
N ARG A 340 11.06 -15.83 -2.57
CA ARG A 340 11.56 -17.05 -3.21
C ARG A 340 12.98 -16.87 -3.73
N ALA A 341 13.27 -15.75 -4.37
CA ALA A 341 14.61 -15.43 -4.88
C ALA A 341 15.64 -15.29 -3.74
N ILE A 342 15.30 -14.61 -2.64
CA ILE A 342 16.19 -14.47 -1.47
C ILE A 342 16.44 -15.83 -0.82
N MET A 343 15.39 -16.64 -0.59
CA MET A 343 15.54 -17.97 0.00
C MET A 343 16.44 -18.86 -0.87
N ALA A 344 16.24 -18.84 -2.18
CA ALA A 344 17.04 -19.62 -3.12
C ALA A 344 18.50 -19.14 -3.19
N ALA A 345 18.74 -17.82 -3.16
CA ALA A 345 20.09 -17.25 -3.16
C ALA A 345 20.84 -17.55 -1.85
N ALA A 346 20.16 -17.42 -0.71
CA ALA A 346 20.72 -17.64 0.62
C ALA A 346 20.71 -19.12 1.04
N LYS A 347 20.13 -20.02 0.24
CA LYS A 347 19.94 -21.45 0.55
C LYS A 347 19.20 -21.67 1.87
N LEU A 348 18.18 -20.86 2.15
CA LEU A 348 17.37 -20.93 3.36
C LEU A 348 16.17 -21.85 3.17
N SER A 349 15.81 -22.59 4.21
CA SER A 349 14.50 -23.24 4.30
C SER A 349 13.38 -22.22 4.57
N ASP A 350 12.14 -22.56 4.23
CA ASP A 350 10.96 -21.77 4.58
C ASP A 350 10.88 -21.44 6.08
N SER A 351 11.25 -22.40 6.93
CA SER A 351 11.19 -22.25 8.39
C SER A 351 12.18 -21.19 8.90
N GLU A 352 13.41 -21.20 8.38
CA GLU A 352 14.44 -20.24 8.74
C GLU A 352 14.10 -18.84 8.22
N PHE A 353 13.63 -18.76 6.97
CA PHE A 353 13.24 -17.49 6.38
C PHE A 353 12.07 -16.87 7.13
N ARG A 354 11.03 -17.65 7.48
CA ARG A 354 9.91 -17.16 8.30
C ARG A 354 10.38 -16.62 9.64
N ARG A 355 11.33 -17.28 10.31
CA ARG A 355 11.91 -16.78 11.58
C ARG A 355 12.66 -15.46 11.41
N ILE A 356 13.32 -15.23 10.27
CA ILE A 356 13.92 -13.93 9.93
C ILE A 356 12.81 -12.91 9.66
N ALA A 357 11.84 -13.24 8.81
CA ALA A 357 10.73 -12.37 8.47
C ALA A 357 9.91 -11.92 9.69
N HIS A 358 9.63 -12.82 10.63
CA HIS A 358 8.89 -12.49 11.86
C HIS A 358 9.64 -11.50 12.78
N ARG A 359 10.96 -11.41 12.70
CA ARG A 359 11.75 -10.46 13.49
C ARG A 359 11.72 -9.03 12.93
N HIS A 360 11.35 -8.88 11.66
CA HIS A 360 11.41 -7.59 10.96
C HIS A 360 10.10 -7.26 10.26
N GLY A 361 9.50 -6.11 10.59
CA GLY A 361 8.38 -5.54 9.81
C GLY A 361 8.79 -4.87 8.50
N ASP A 362 9.97 -5.20 7.97
CA ASP A 362 10.64 -4.49 6.87
C ASP A 362 11.32 -5.46 5.91
N ALA A 363 10.84 -5.53 4.67
CA ALA A 363 11.35 -6.48 3.66
C ALA A 363 12.84 -6.26 3.34
N GLY A 364 13.32 -5.02 3.38
CA GLY A 364 14.74 -4.71 3.22
C GLY A 364 15.58 -5.31 4.36
N LYS A 365 15.17 -5.11 5.62
CA LYS A 365 15.88 -5.70 6.77
C LYS A 365 15.85 -7.22 6.77
N VAL A 366 14.73 -7.82 6.32
CA VAL A 366 14.66 -9.27 6.08
C VAL A 366 15.72 -9.71 5.08
N ALA A 367 15.84 -8.99 3.95
CA ALA A 367 16.84 -9.30 2.93
C ALA A 367 18.28 -9.14 3.47
N PHE A 368 18.54 -8.08 4.24
CA PHE A 368 19.85 -7.86 4.87
C PHE A 368 20.25 -9.08 5.72
N GLU A 369 19.40 -9.50 6.65
CA GLU A 369 19.72 -10.62 7.53
C GLU A 369 19.71 -11.98 6.81
N ALA A 370 18.82 -12.17 5.85
CA ALA A 370 18.75 -13.40 5.07
C ALA A 370 20.01 -13.62 4.22
N LEU A 371 20.55 -12.56 3.61
CA LEU A 371 21.74 -12.64 2.76
C LEU A 371 23.05 -12.60 3.56
N ASP A 372 23.02 -12.18 4.83
CA ASP A 372 24.21 -12.06 5.68
C ASP A 372 25.01 -13.35 5.74
N ASN A 373 26.30 -13.25 5.38
CA ASN A 373 27.25 -14.37 5.29
C ASN A 373 26.79 -15.57 4.42
N ARG A 374 25.86 -15.37 3.48
CA ARG A 374 25.29 -16.44 2.63
C ARG A 374 25.43 -16.19 1.13
N THR A 375 26.00 -15.07 0.72
CA THR A 375 26.21 -14.68 -0.68
C THR A 375 27.70 -14.54 -1.00
N ASN A 376 28.03 -14.40 -2.29
CA ASN A 376 29.39 -14.11 -2.76
C ASN A 376 29.40 -12.76 -3.48
N PRO A 377 29.61 -11.63 -2.76
CA PRO A 377 29.45 -10.31 -3.33
C PRO A 377 30.43 -10.03 -4.47
N GLU A 378 29.89 -9.58 -5.60
CA GLU A 378 30.62 -9.07 -6.76
C GLU A 378 30.39 -7.56 -6.88
N SER A 379 31.18 -6.89 -7.73
CA SER A 379 30.95 -5.47 -8.01
C SER A 379 29.58 -5.26 -8.65
N PHE A 380 28.85 -4.22 -8.24
CA PHE A 380 27.54 -3.88 -8.79
C PHE A 380 27.40 -2.36 -8.98
N THR A 381 27.41 -1.91 -10.23
CA THR A 381 27.32 -0.47 -10.52
C THR A 381 25.87 0.02 -10.57
N LEU A 382 25.67 1.34 -10.51
CA LEU A 382 24.33 1.92 -10.72
C LEU A 382 23.81 1.66 -12.14
N GLN A 383 24.70 1.65 -13.14
CA GLN A 383 24.33 1.32 -14.52
C GLN A 383 23.92 -0.16 -14.64
N GLU A 384 24.66 -1.07 -14.00
CA GLU A 384 24.30 -2.49 -13.99
C GLU A 384 22.96 -2.73 -13.30
N SER A 385 22.64 -1.97 -12.23
CA SER A 385 21.32 -2.07 -11.60
C SER A 385 20.20 -1.59 -12.51
N ARG A 386 20.44 -0.54 -13.32
CA ARG A 386 19.48 -0.09 -14.33
C ARG A 386 19.23 -1.16 -15.39
N ILE A 387 20.30 -1.73 -15.95
CA ILE A 387 20.22 -2.84 -16.92
C ILE A 387 19.47 -4.03 -16.31
N PHE A 388 19.72 -4.34 -15.03
CA PHE A 388 19.04 -5.40 -14.30
C PHE A 388 17.53 -5.15 -14.17
N PHE A 389 17.10 -3.93 -13.83
CA PHE A 389 15.67 -3.60 -13.78
C PHE A 389 15.00 -3.68 -15.16
N ASP A 390 15.69 -3.24 -16.23
CA ASP A 390 15.17 -3.39 -17.60
C ASP A 390 15.08 -4.87 -18.02
N ALA A 391 15.99 -5.73 -17.55
CA ALA A 391 15.90 -7.18 -17.76
C ALA A 391 14.73 -7.80 -16.99
N LEU A 392 14.48 -7.36 -15.76
CA LEU A 392 13.33 -7.81 -14.95
C LEU A 392 11.99 -7.41 -15.57
N GLU A 393 11.90 -6.21 -16.12
CA GLU A 393 10.71 -5.72 -16.81
C GLU A 393 10.40 -6.58 -18.04
N LYS A 394 11.41 -6.88 -18.87
CA LYS A 394 11.28 -7.71 -20.08
C LYS A 394 11.00 -9.19 -19.80
N ALA A 395 11.41 -9.70 -18.64
CA ALA A 395 11.23 -11.11 -18.30
C ALA A 395 9.74 -11.46 -18.15
N ARG A 396 9.31 -12.55 -18.80
CA ARG A 396 7.91 -12.99 -18.75
C ARG A 396 7.70 -14.05 -17.67
N GLY A 397 6.70 -13.80 -16.83
CA GLY A 397 6.25 -14.74 -15.80
C GLY A 397 7.12 -14.77 -14.53
N PRO A 398 6.58 -15.33 -13.43
CA PRO A 398 7.22 -15.29 -12.11
C PRO A 398 8.51 -16.11 -12.03
N ILE A 399 8.62 -17.21 -12.79
CA ILE A 399 9.79 -18.10 -12.76
C ILE A 399 11.04 -17.38 -13.28
N ALA A 400 10.95 -16.75 -14.46
CA ALA A 400 12.07 -16.03 -15.06
C ALA A 400 12.53 -14.87 -14.17
N LYS A 401 11.59 -14.12 -13.60
CA LYS A 401 11.89 -13.02 -12.66
C LYS A 401 12.54 -13.53 -11.37
N THR A 402 12.06 -14.64 -10.82
CA THR A 402 12.64 -15.29 -9.64
C THR A 402 14.09 -15.69 -9.91
N HIS A 403 14.37 -16.30 -11.07
CA HIS A 403 15.72 -16.71 -11.44
C HIS A 403 16.67 -15.51 -11.59
N LEU A 404 16.25 -14.45 -12.29
CA LEU A 404 17.04 -13.22 -12.41
C LEU A 404 17.36 -12.60 -11.04
N LEU A 405 16.36 -12.50 -10.16
CA LEU A 405 16.54 -11.98 -8.80
C LEU A 405 17.44 -12.89 -7.97
N GLN A 406 17.27 -14.21 -8.06
CA GLN A 406 18.11 -15.17 -7.34
C GLN A 406 19.58 -15.03 -7.74
N SER A 407 19.86 -15.00 -9.05
CA SER A 407 21.22 -14.82 -9.57
C SER A 407 21.82 -13.50 -9.08
N ARG A 408 21.03 -12.42 -9.10
CA ARG A 408 21.50 -11.13 -8.60
C ARG A 408 21.75 -11.16 -7.09
N PHE A 409 20.81 -11.62 -6.27
CA PHE A 409 20.98 -11.68 -4.82
C PHE A 409 22.16 -12.53 -4.39
N ALA A 410 22.44 -13.64 -5.10
CA ALA A 410 23.61 -14.49 -4.80
C ALA A 410 24.96 -13.76 -4.96
N ALA A 411 24.99 -12.71 -5.80
CA ALA A 411 26.15 -11.89 -6.11
C ALA A 411 26.15 -10.52 -5.39
N LEU A 412 25.20 -10.24 -4.49
CA LEU A 412 25.15 -8.98 -3.75
C LEU A 412 25.64 -9.11 -2.32
N SER A 413 26.22 -8.04 -1.79
CA SER A 413 26.39 -7.90 -0.34
C SER A 413 25.03 -7.77 0.36
N PRO A 414 24.94 -8.08 1.66
CA PRO A 414 23.70 -7.94 2.43
C PRO A 414 23.11 -6.53 2.36
N ARG A 415 23.98 -5.51 2.38
CA ARG A 415 23.60 -4.09 2.30
C ARG A 415 23.01 -3.73 0.93
N GLU A 416 23.60 -4.23 -0.16
CA GLU A 416 23.07 -4.00 -1.49
C GLU A 416 21.74 -4.74 -1.69
N GLY A 417 21.64 -5.99 -1.22
CA GLY A 417 20.39 -6.75 -1.25
C GLY A 417 19.25 -6.05 -0.50
N GLN A 418 19.54 -5.45 0.66
CA GLN A 418 18.59 -4.62 1.41
C GLN A 418 18.02 -3.49 0.56
N TYR A 419 18.88 -2.71 -0.11
CA TYR A 419 18.44 -1.56 -0.90
C TYR A 419 17.79 -1.95 -2.22
N LEU A 420 18.24 -3.04 -2.85
CA LEU A 420 17.58 -3.59 -4.03
C LEU A 420 16.13 -3.97 -3.69
N VAL A 421 15.89 -4.64 -2.55
CA VAL A 421 14.53 -4.99 -2.11
C VAL A 421 13.70 -3.77 -1.76
N LYS A 422 14.30 -2.75 -1.12
CA LYS A 422 13.61 -1.49 -0.81
C LYS A 422 13.13 -0.77 -2.08
N ILE A 423 13.97 -0.71 -3.11
CA ILE A 423 13.61 -0.16 -4.43
C ILE A 423 12.52 -0.99 -5.10
N LEU A 424 12.65 -2.33 -5.09
CA LEU A 424 11.64 -3.23 -5.66
C LEU A 424 10.28 -3.12 -4.94
N SER A 425 10.29 -2.80 -3.65
CA SER A 425 9.09 -2.69 -2.82
C SER A 425 8.47 -1.28 -2.87
N GLY A 426 9.11 -0.30 -3.48
CA GLY A 426 8.60 1.07 -3.60
C GLY A 426 8.77 1.95 -2.36
N ASP A 427 9.52 1.51 -1.34
CA ASP A 427 9.68 2.26 -0.08
C ASP A 427 11.04 2.00 0.57
N LEU A 428 11.86 3.05 0.67
CA LEU A 428 13.17 2.97 1.32
C LEU A 428 13.08 3.01 2.85
N ARG A 429 12.02 3.60 3.42
CA ARG A 429 11.84 3.82 4.87
C ARG A 429 13.00 4.52 5.56
N ILE A 430 13.68 5.42 4.85
CA ILE A 430 14.78 6.25 5.38
C ILE A 430 14.32 7.68 5.74
N GLY A 431 13.00 7.91 5.71
CA GLY A 431 12.41 9.23 5.92
C GLY A 431 12.86 10.25 4.88
N LEU A 432 13.07 9.78 3.65
CA LEU A 432 13.35 10.57 2.47
C LEU A 432 12.18 10.38 1.52
N ARG A 433 11.46 11.47 1.23
CA ARG A 433 10.39 11.52 0.23
C ARG A 433 10.90 12.30 -0.96
N GLU A 434 10.21 12.19 -2.09
CA GLU A 434 10.59 12.87 -3.33
C GLU A 434 10.86 14.38 -3.14
N GLY A 435 10.05 15.09 -2.35
CA GLY A 435 10.31 16.51 -2.05
C GLY A 435 11.64 16.79 -1.37
N LEU A 436 12.20 15.85 -0.60
CA LEU A 436 13.54 15.97 -0.03
C LEU A 436 14.64 15.65 -1.05
N VAL A 437 14.36 14.84 -2.07
CA VAL A 437 15.25 14.64 -3.22
C VAL A 437 15.34 15.94 -4.02
N GLU A 438 14.20 16.61 -4.27
CA GLU A 438 14.14 17.93 -4.93
C GLU A 438 14.96 18.98 -4.14
N GLU A 439 14.80 19.05 -2.82
CA GLU A 439 15.61 19.92 -1.95
C GLU A 439 17.11 19.59 -2.02
N ALA A 440 17.47 18.30 -2.12
CA ALA A 440 18.86 17.88 -2.28
C ALA A 440 19.44 18.24 -3.64
N ILE A 441 18.68 18.11 -4.73
CA ILE A 441 19.07 18.54 -6.08
C ILE A 441 19.30 20.05 -6.12
N ALA A 442 18.34 20.83 -5.59
CA ALA A 442 18.44 22.28 -5.50
C ALA A 442 19.72 22.71 -4.76
N ARG A 443 20.00 22.07 -3.62
CA ARG A 443 21.21 22.32 -2.83
C ARG A 443 22.49 21.90 -3.56
N ALA A 444 22.52 20.72 -4.18
CA ALA A 444 23.71 20.17 -4.82
C ALA A 444 24.21 21.05 -5.97
N PHE A 445 23.29 21.62 -6.75
CA PHE A 445 23.63 22.35 -7.97
C PHE A 445 23.34 23.85 -7.89
N GLY A 446 22.93 24.35 -6.72
CA GLY A 446 22.66 25.78 -6.48
C GLY A 446 21.50 26.33 -7.31
N ALA A 447 20.48 25.50 -7.57
CA ALA A 447 19.29 25.88 -8.33
C ALA A 447 18.15 26.32 -7.39
N PRO A 448 17.26 27.25 -7.82
CA PRO A 448 16.06 27.59 -7.06
C PRO A 448 15.17 26.35 -6.86
N LEU A 449 14.72 26.11 -5.63
CA LEU A 449 13.92 24.93 -5.29
C LEU A 449 12.61 24.87 -6.10
N ASP A 450 11.97 26.02 -6.31
CA ASP A 450 10.70 26.08 -7.04
C ASP A 450 10.88 25.75 -8.52
N GLU A 451 12.01 26.13 -9.14
CA GLU A 451 12.35 25.70 -10.50
C GLU A 451 12.59 24.18 -10.56
N VAL A 452 13.31 23.61 -9.60
CA VAL A 452 13.53 22.15 -9.53
C VAL A 452 12.21 21.40 -9.40
N LYS A 453 11.31 21.86 -8.53
CA LYS A 453 9.96 21.29 -8.36
C LYS A 453 9.14 21.39 -9.64
N GLN A 454 9.15 22.56 -10.28
CA GLN A 454 8.45 22.78 -11.53
C GLN A 454 8.98 21.86 -12.63
N THR A 455 10.31 21.76 -12.80
CA THR A 455 10.94 20.85 -13.76
C THR A 455 10.57 19.40 -13.48
N ASN A 456 10.62 18.93 -12.22
CA ASN A 456 10.23 17.57 -11.87
C ASN A 456 8.75 17.30 -12.17
N MET A 457 7.88 18.28 -11.89
CA MET A 457 6.46 18.20 -12.22
C MET A 457 6.22 18.09 -13.73
N LEU A 458 6.93 18.86 -14.56
CA LEU A 458 6.78 18.86 -16.02
C LEU A 458 7.32 17.58 -16.67
N LEU A 459 8.46 17.08 -16.19
CA LEU A 459 9.11 15.90 -16.76
C LEU A 459 8.56 14.58 -16.21
N GLY A 460 8.05 14.57 -14.98
CA GLY A 460 7.74 13.34 -14.24
C GLY A 460 8.97 12.45 -14.05
N ASP A 461 10.17 13.03 -14.10
CA ASP A 461 11.44 12.32 -14.04
C ASP A 461 12.45 13.12 -13.23
N ILE A 462 12.62 12.72 -11.97
CA ILE A 462 13.54 13.37 -11.05
C ILE A 462 15.01 13.14 -11.43
N GLY A 463 15.30 12.06 -12.17
CA GLY A 463 16.64 11.79 -12.69
C GLY A 463 17.00 12.77 -13.80
N ALA A 464 16.10 12.95 -14.77
CA ALA A 464 16.26 13.98 -15.81
C ALA A 464 16.31 15.39 -15.20
N THR A 465 15.49 15.66 -14.18
CA THR A 465 15.51 16.93 -13.43
C THR A 465 16.86 17.18 -12.78
N ALA A 466 17.46 16.17 -12.13
CA ALA A 466 18.79 16.29 -11.53
C ALA A 466 19.87 16.59 -12.58
N VAL A 467 19.80 15.95 -13.75
CA VAL A 467 20.72 16.21 -14.86
C VAL A 467 20.58 17.64 -15.38
N LEU A 468 19.36 18.12 -15.63
CA LEU A 468 19.14 19.51 -16.05
C LEU A 468 19.62 20.52 -14.99
N ALA A 469 19.37 20.25 -13.70
CA ALA A 469 19.88 21.07 -12.61
C ALA A 469 21.42 21.14 -12.62
N SER A 470 22.09 19.99 -12.80
CA SER A 470 23.57 19.93 -12.85
C SER A 470 24.17 20.74 -14.01
N ARG A 471 23.42 20.91 -15.11
CA ARG A 471 23.81 21.70 -16.28
C ARG A 471 23.32 23.16 -16.22
N LYS A 472 22.49 23.51 -15.24
CA LYS A 472 21.78 24.80 -15.13
C LYS A 472 20.82 25.06 -16.31
N GLU A 473 20.16 24.00 -16.76
CA GLU A 473 19.26 23.97 -17.93
C GLU A 473 17.80 23.67 -17.55
N LEU A 474 17.38 23.97 -16.31
CA LEU A 474 16.01 23.69 -15.84
C LEU A 474 14.91 24.34 -16.71
N HIS A 475 15.23 25.46 -17.35
CA HIS A 475 14.34 26.19 -18.27
C HIS A 475 14.04 25.44 -19.58
N HIS A 476 14.77 24.38 -19.91
CA HIS A 476 14.45 23.49 -21.04
C HIS A 476 13.36 22.46 -20.73
N ALA A 477 12.87 22.40 -19.49
CA ALA A 477 11.83 21.47 -19.11
C ALA A 477 10.48 21.90 -19.70
N GLU A 478 9.90 21.03 -20.53
CA GLU A 478 8.62 21.29 -21.19
C GLU A 478 7.62 20.17 -20.90
N LEU A 479 6.34 20.55 -20.84
CA LEU A 479 5.24 19.60 -20.78
C LEU A 479 5.24 18.74 -22.03
N SER A 480 5.21 17.42 -21.87
CA SER A 480 5.16 16.48 -22.98
C SER A 480 3.87 15.67 -22.93
N ILE A 481 3.22 15.50 -24.08
CA ILE A 481 2.03 14.65 -24.17
C ILE A 481 2.37 13.20 -23.84
N PHE A 482 1.42 12.49 -23.21
CA PHE A 482 1.59 11.15 -22.63
C PHE A 482 2.61 11.03 -21.49
N ARG A 483 3.06 12.15 -20.91
CA ARG A 483 3.70 12.19 -19.59
C ARG A 483 2.73 12.85 -18.60
N PRO A 484 2.03 12.07 -17.77
CA PRO A 484 1.08 12.65 -16.83
C PRO A 484 1.81 13.53 -15.81
N ILE A 485 1.24 14.69 -15.49
CA ILE A 485 1.79 15.60 -14.49
C ILE A 485 1.06 15.43 -13.16
N LYS A 486 1.68 15.80 -12.04
CA LYS A 486 0.98 15.74 -10.75
C LYS A 486 -0.21 16.70 -10.75
N CYS A 487 -1.40 16.18 -10.43
CA CYS A 487 -2.62 16.98 -10.34
C CYS A 487 -2.44 18.13 -9.34
N MET A 488 -2.87 19.34 -9.74
CA MET A 488 -2.95 20.46 -8.82
C MET A 488 -3.93 20.14 -7.69
N LEU A 489 -3.51 20.34 -6.43
CA LEU A 489 -4.33 20.07 -5.26
C LEU A 489 -5.02 21.34 -4.77
N ALA A 490 -6.29 21.21 -4.37
CA ALA A 490 -7.04 22.29 -3.73
C ALA A 490 -6.75 22.32 -2.22
N SER A 491 -6.70 23.52 -1.65
CA SER A 491 -6.71 23.73 -0.19
C SER A 491 -8.16 23.87 0.28
N PRO A 492 -8.65 23.06 1.21
CA PRO A 492 -10.01 23.20 1.73
C PRO A 492 -10.10 24.44 2.64
N GLU A 493 -11.19 25.17 2.51
CA GLU A 493 -11.57 26.25 3.43
C GLU A 493 -12.95 25.91 4.04
N PRO A 494 -13.19 26.26 5.32
CA PRO A 494 -14.41 25.85 6.01
C PRO A 494 -15.66 26.63 5.59
N THR A 495 -15.49 27.81 4.97
CA THR A 495 -16.59 28.71 4.60
C THR A 495 -16.31 29.41 3.26
N ALA A 496 -17.36 29.81 2.56
CA ALA A 496 -17.24 30.56 1.32
C ALA A 496 -16.58 31.94 1.55
N GLU A 497 -16.84 32.55 2.71
CA GLU A 497 -16.23 33.81 3.14
C GLU A 497 -14.71 33.65 3.30
N ALA A 498 -14.24 32.55 3.90
CA ALA A 498 -12.80 32.26 4.04
C ALA A 498 -12.12 32.09 2.68
N VAL A 499 -12.79 31.41 1.72
CA VAL A 499 -12.31 31.32 0.33
C VAL A 499 -12.17 32.72 -0.26
N TRP A 500 -13.19 33.56 -0.15
CA TRP A 500 -13.18 34.91 -0.71
C TRP A 500 -12.08 35.79 -0.11
N GLN A 501 -11.94 35.80 1.22
CA GLN A 501 -10.90 36.57 1.91
C GLN A 501 -9.51 36.19 1.44
N ARG A 502 -9.23 34.88 1.29
CA ARG A 502 -7.95 34.40 0.79
C ARG A 502 -7.63 34.93 -0.62
N PHE A 503 -8.62 34.96 -1.51
CA PHE A 503 -8.43 35.52 -2.86
C PHE A 503 -8.24 37.04 -2.87
N VAL A 504 -8.95 37.77 -2.00
CA VAL A 504 -8.79 39.23 -1.84
C VAL A 504 -7.42 39.58 -1.27
N GLU A 505 -6.98 38.88 -0.22
CA GLU A 505 -5.66 39.07 0.40
C GLU A 505 -4.52 38.77 -0.57
N THR A 506 -4.61 37.65 -1.31
CA THR A 506 -3.61 37.27 -2.33
C THR A 506 -3.59 38.26 -3.50
N SER A 507 -4.74 38.83 -3.86
CA SER A 507 -4.83 39.88 -4.89
C SER A 507 -4.25 41.22 -4.40
N GLY A 508 -4.09 41.42 -3.09
CA GLY A 508 -3.56 42.65 -2.51
C GLY A 508 -2.03 42.69 -2.38
N SER A 509 -1.34 41.55 -2.36
CA SER A 509 0.11 41.49 -2.11
C SER A 509 0.98 41.69 -3.36
N ASP A 510 0.46 41.42 -4.57
CA ASP A 510 1.22 41.45 -5.83
C ASP A 510 0.81 42.57 -6.81
N ARG A 511 -0.02 43.53 -6.38
CA ARG A 511 -0.58 44.55 -7.30
C ARG A 511 0.00 45.95 -7.09
N ALA A 512 0.39 46.55 -8.21
CA ALA A 512 0.57 48.00 -8.30
C ALA A 512 -0.76 48.71 -7.96
N PRO A 513 -0.73 49.83 -7.22
CA PRO A 513 -1.90 50.44 -6.59
C PRO A 513 -3.00 50.97 -7.53
N ASP A 514 -2.82 50.92 -8.86
CA ASP A 514 -3.74 51.54 -9.84
C ASP A 514 -4.58 50.54 -10.66
N SER A 515 -4.54 49.24 -10.40
CA SER A 515 -5.38 48.25 -11.11
C SER A 515 -6.65 47.91 -10.33
N ALA A 516 -7.73 48.63 -10.59
CA ALA A 516 -9.08 48.42 -10.05
C ALA A 516 -9.80 47.19 -10.64
N THR A 517 -9.09 46.09 -10.95
CA THR A 517 -9.72 44.84 -11.37
C THR A 517 -10.14 44.04 -10.14
N LEU A 518 -11.43 43.76 -9.98
CA LEU A 518 -11.90 42.87 -8.91
C LEU A 518 -11.26 41.47 -9.06
N ALA A 519 -11.01 40.77 -7.95
CA ALA A 519 -10.54 39.39 -8.01
C ALA A 519 -11.61 38.53 -8.70
N THR A 520 -11.29 37.92 -9.84
CA THR A 520 -12.17 36.99 -10.54
C THR A 520 -11.96 35.59 -9.97
N VAL A 521 -13.02 34.97 -9.48
CA VAL A 521 -13.02 33.58 -9.01
C VAL A 521 -13.85 32.74 -9.98
N HIS A 522 -13.27 31.66 -10.48
CA HIS A 522 -13.98 30.64 -11.26
C HIS A 522 -14.51 29.57 -10.30
N LEU A 523 -15.80 29.26 -10.40
CA LEU A 523 -16.50 28.29 -9.56
C LEU A 523 -16.93 27.11 -10.42
N GLU A 524 -16.64 25.91 -9.96
CA GLU A 524 -17.01 24.65 -10.60
C GLU A 524 -17.62 23.69 -9.57
N ASP A 525 -18.53 22.84 -10.01
CA ASP A 525 -19.07 21.78 -9.17
C ASP A 525 -17.96 20.79 -8.77
N LYS A 526 -17.89 20.43 -7.49
CA LYS A 526 -16.97 19.39 -7.03
C LYS A 526 -17.64 18.02 -7.18
N PHE A 527 -17.36 17.37 -8.29
CA PHE A 527 -17.85 16.02 -8.57
C PHE A 527 -17.28 14.97 -7.60
N ASP A 528 -18.06 13.89 -7.41
CA ASP A 528 -17.67 12.68 -6.69
C ASP A 528 -17.41 11.58 -7.70
N GLY A 529 -16.15 11.41 -8.10
CA GLY A 529 -15.77 10.49 -9.15
C GLY A 529 -14.29 10.11 -9.10
N ILE A 530 -13.75 9.80 -10.28
CA ILE A 530 -12.34 9.46 -10.46
C ILE A 530 -11.67 10.61 -11.19
N ARG A 531 -10.88 11.41 -10.48
CA ARG A 531 -10.01 12.41 -11.11
C ARG A 531 -9.04 11.74 -12.07
N ALA A 532 -9.02 12.22 -13.31
CA ALA A 532 -8.21 11.68 -14.37
C ALA A 532 -7.68 12.77 -15.32
N GLN A 533 -6.48 12.55 -15.83
CA GLN A 533 -5.91 13.32 -16.93
C GLN A 533 -6.09 12.57 -18.24
N LEU A 534 -6.68 13.23 -19.23
CA LEU A 534 -6.79 12.74 -20.59
C LEU A 534 -5.75 13.42 -21.47
N HIS A 535 -4.88 12.62 -22.09
CA HIS A 535 -3.91 13.07 -23.07
C HIS A 535 -4.33 12.56 -24.45
N ARG A 536 -4.40 13.44 -25.44
CA ARG A 536 -4.79 13.08 -26.81
C ARG A 536 -3.86 13.72 -27.83
N SER A 537 -3.25 12.90 -28.69
CA SER A 537 -2.61 13.32 -29.93
C SER A 537 -3.42 12.85 -31.14
N ALA A 538 -2.95 13.15 -32.35
CA ALA A 538 -3.56 12.65 -33.57
C ALA A 538 -3.59 11.11 -33.69
N GLN A 539 -2.69 10.39 -33.01
CA GLN A 539 -2.56 8.94 -33.14
C GLN A 539 -2.95 8.15 -31.88
N ARG A 540 -3.05 8.80 -30.71
CA ARG A 540 -3.15 8.12 -29.43
C ARG A 540 -3.99 8.91 -28.44
N VAL A 541 -4.76 8.19 -27.63
CA VAL A 541 -5.48 8.70 -26.46
C VAL A 541 -5.05 7.89 -25.25
N GLU A 542 -4.73 8.57 -24.15
CA GLU A 542 -4.47 7.95 -22.86
C GLU A 542 -5.18 8.65 -21.73
N ILE A 543 -5.61 7.86 -20.76
CA ILE A 543 -6.25 8.34 -19.54
C ILE A 543 -5.37 7.89 -18.38
N PHE A 544 -4.99 8.84 -17.53
CA PHE A 544 -4.19 8.62 -16.33
C PHE A 544 -5.02 8.95 -15.10
N SER A 545 -4.98 8.10 -14.07
CA SER A 545 -5.65 8.37 -12.80
C SER A 545 -4.96 9.49 -12.02
N ARG A 546 -5.56 9.91 -10.90
CA ARG A 546 -4.94 10.81 -9.91
C ARG A 546 -3.54 10.41 -9.47
N ASP A 547 -3.27 9.10 -9.39
CA ASP A 547 -1.96 8.55 -9.02
C ASP A 547 -1.06 8.30 -10.25
N LEU A 548 -1.41 8.91 -11.38
CA LEU A 548 -0.72 8.89 -12.67
C LEU A 548 -0.62 7.51 -13.33
N ARG A 549 -1.45 6.55 -12.90
CA ARG A 549 -1.51 5.23 -13.52
C ARG A 549 -2.34 5.29 -14.80
N ARG A 550 -1.84 4.67 -15.87
CA ARG A 550 -2.60 4.51 -17.11
C ARG A 550 -3.82 3.61 -16.86
N ILE A 551 -5.01 4.17 -17.06
CA ILE A 551 -6.33 3.53 -16.87
C ILE A 551 -7.17 3.52 -18.15
N THR A 552 -6.59 3.90 -19.30
CA THR A 552 -7.27 3.97 -20.60
C THR A 552 -8.11 2.73 -20.91
N ASP A 553 -7.57 1.53 -20.64
CA ASP A 553 -8.22 0.27 -20.99
C ASP A 553 -9.44 -0.05 -20.08
N GLN A 554 -9.60 0.68 -18.97
CA GLN A 554 -10.76 0.60 -18.08
C GLN A 554 -11.92 1.50 -18.54
N PHE A 555 -11.64 2.49 -19.39
CA PHE A 555 -12.60 3.48 -19.91
C PHE A 555 -12.51 3.61 -21.45
N PRO A 556 -12.75 2.50 -22.19
CA PRO A 556 -12.63 2.50 -23.65
C PRO A 556 -13.62 3.44 -24.32
N ASP A 557 -14.80 3.61 -23.74
CA ASP A 557 -15.85 4.55 -24.15
C ASP A 557 -15.36 6.01 -24.13
N LEU A 558 -14.71 6.43 -23.04
CA LEU A 558 -14.13 7.78 -22.94
C LEU A 558 -12.95 7.95 -23.90
N ALA A 559 -12.11 6.92 -24.03
CA ALA A 559 -10.99 6.95 -24.96
C ALA A 559 -11.46 7.04 -26.43
N ASP A 560 -12.56 6.37 -26.78
CA ASP A 560 -13.20 6.44 -28.09
C ASP A 560 -13.77 7.83 -28.37
N GLN A 561 -14.51 8.41 -27.42
CA GLN A 561 -15.04 9.77 -27.57
C GLN A 561 -13.94 10.82 -27.70
N ALA A 562 -12.86 10.70 -26.93
CA ALA A 562 -11.76 11.65 -26.98
C ALA A 562 -10.98 11.64 -28.30
N ARG A 563 -11.09 10.59 -29.12
CA ARG A 563 -10.52 10.62 -30.48
C ARG A 563 -11.17 11.68 -31.37
N ASN A 564 -12.38 12.13 -31.02
CA ASN A 564 -13.12 13.15 -31.77
C ASN A 564 -12.60 14.58 -31.57
N PHE A 565 -11.80 14.85 -30.52
CA PHE A 565 -11.09 16.13 -30.41
C PHE A 565 -10.19 16.34 -31.62
N GLN A 566 -9.99 17.58 -32.08
CA GLN A 566 -9.13 17.88 -33.23
C GLN A 566 -7.73 18.29 -32.81
N GLU A 567 -7.61 18.88 -31.62
CA GLU A 567 -6.41 19.46 -31.03
C GLU A 567 -5.59 18.42 -30.25
N GLU A 568 -4.27 18.60 -30.21
CA GLU A 568 -3.45 17.89 -29.23
C GLU A 568 -3.65 18.53 -27.87
N LEU A 569 -4.03 17.73 -26.86
CA LEU A 569 -4.46 18.26 -25.58
C LEU A 569 -4.12 17.37 -24.40
N ILE A 570 -4.04 18.04 -23.26
CA ILE A 570 -3.99 17.44 -21.92
C ILE A 570 -5.12 18.11 -21.14
N ILE A 571 -6.11 17.33 -20.71
CA ILE A 571 -7.26 17.81 -19.93
C ILE A 571 -7.25 17.09 -18.58
N ASP A 572 -7.49 17.82 -17.51
CA ASP A 572 -7.76 17.28 -16.17
C ASP A 572 -9.27 17.37 -15.91
N GLY A 573 -9.87 16.30 -15.40
CA GLY A 573 -11.30 16.23 -15.17
C GLY A 573 -11.70 15.09 -14.24
N GLU A 574 -13.00 14.98 -13.97
CA GLU A 574 -13.58 13.94 -13.12
C GLU A 574 -14.41 12.96 -13.96
N ILE A 575 -14.07 11.67 -13.91
CA ILE A 575 -14.89 10.61 -14.49
C ILE A 575 -16.02 10.28 -13.51
N ILE A 576 -17.26 10.41 -13.96
CA ILE A 576 -18.47 10.22 -13.14
C ILE A 576 -19.31 9.05 -13.66
N ALA A 577 -19.88 8.26 -12.75
CA ALA A 577 -20.90 7.28 -13.10
C ALA A 577 -22.28 7.96 -13.11
N PHE A 578 -23.12 7.64 -14.09
CA PHE A 578 -24.50 8.15 -14.15
C PHE A 578 -25.47 7.05 -14.60
N GLN A 579 -26.74 7.17 -14.19
CA GLN A 579 -27.75 6.10 -14.18
C GLN A 579 -28.11 5.51 -15.56
N GLU A 580 -27.77 6.20 -16.65
CA GLU A 580 -28.08 5.81 -18.04
C GLU A 580 -26.82 5.76 -18.93
N GLY A 581 -25.63 5.72 -18.32
CA GLY A 581 -24.32 5.75 -18.99
C GLY A 581 -23.75 4.39 -19.34
#